data_AF-A0A1C6JS85-F1
#
_entry.id   AF-A0A1C6JS85-F1
#
_cell.length_a   1.000
_cell.length_b   1.000
_cell.length_c   1.000
_cell.angle_alpha   90.00
_cell.angle_beta   90.00
_cell.angle_gamma   90.00
#
_symmetry.space_group_name_H-M   'P 1'
#
loop_
_entity.id
_entity.type
_entity.pdbx_description
1 polymer ?
#
loop_
_entity_poly.entity_id
_entity_poly.type
_entity_poly.pdbx_seq_one_letter_code
_entity_poly.pdbx_strand_id
1 'polypeptide(L)'
;MTTYYPLQKLRKIPGLEHAKYVDPYAGSKGNSIRYLSVAPRTNDMKVVGVDNLFCAGEKSGLFVGHTEAICTGSLAGHNAVRLMMGMHLLILPSSIAIGDLISYENEKSSTREGRKDRYTFAGASYFKRMQELGLYTIDTAEIEDRIKKLNLDNIFEQKLV
;
A
#
# COMPACT_ATOMS: atom_id res chain seq x y z
N MET A 1 13.24 -1.85 5.70
CA MET A 1 14.31 -1.80 4.67
C MET A 1 15.41 -0.89 5.21
N THR A 2 16.62 -1.42 5.45
CA THR A 2 17.77 -0.61 5.86
C THR A 2 18.38 -0.01 4.60
N THR A 3 18.54 1.32 4.55
CA THR A 3 19.00 2.08 3.36
C THR A 3 20.45 1.83 2.97
N TYR A 4 21.17 1.04 3.78
CA TYR A 4 22.54 0.60 3.58
C TYR A 4 22.81 -0.60 4.49
N TYR A 5 23.70 -1.50 4.11
CA TYR A 5 24.21 -2.56 4.98
C TYR A 5 25.68 -2.23 5.29
N PRO A 6 26.14 -2.28 6.56
CA PRO A 6 27.52 -1.91 6.86
C PRO A 6 28.50 -2.78 6.06
N LEU A 7 29.37 -2.16 5.25
CA LEU A 7 30.26 -2.89 4.34
C LEU A 7 31.18 -3.88 5.09
N GLN A 8 31.62 -3.50 6.29
CA GLN A 8 32.39 -4.35 7.20
C GLN A 8 31.62 -5.61 7.64
N LYS A 9 30.28 -5.55 7.73
CA LYS A 9 29.45 -6.73 7.98
C LYS A 9 29.26 -7.53 6.70
N LEU A 10 29.03 -6.86 5.56
CA LEU A 10 28.83 -7.52 4.26
C LEU A 10 30.03 -8.40 3.89
N ARG A 11 31.24 -7.86 4.09
CA ARG A 11 32.51 -8.51 3.78
C ARG A 11 32.87 -9.69 4.70
N LYS A 12 32.06 -9.98 5.74
CA LYS A 12 32.21 -11.18 6.57
C LYS A 12 31.49 -12.39 5.96
N ILE A 13 30.65 -12.19 4.94
CA ILE A 13 29.95 -13.28 4.25
C ILE A 13 30.94 -13.89 3.24
N PRO A 14 31.17 -15.22 3.28
CA PRO A 14 32.06 -15.89 2.33
C PRO A 14 31.70 -15.57 0.87
N GLY A 15 32.69 -15.16 0.08
CA GLY A 15 32.53 -14.74 -1.32
C GLY A 15 32.21 -13.24 -1.52
N LEU A 16 32.04 -12.46 -0.45
CA LEU A 16 31.78 -11.02 -0.49
C LEU A 16 32.89 -10.18 0.16
N GLU A 17 34.07 -10.74 0.40
CA GLU A 17 35.20 -10.12 1.12
C GLU A 17 35.64 -8.79 0.49
N HIS A 18 35.48 -8.67 -0.84
CA HIS A 18 35.84 -7.49 -1.62
C HIS A 18 34.63 -6.69 -2.12
N ALA A 19 33.41 -7.00 -1.64
CA ALA A 19 32.20 -6.30 -2.05
C ALA A 19 32.34 -4.78 -1.84
N LYS A 20 31.78 -4.00 -2.77
CA LYS A 20 31.73 -2.54 -2.73
C LYS A 20 30.34 -2.07 -3.17
N TYR A 21 29.86 -0.97 -2.59
CA TYR A 21 28.67 -0.30 -3.11
C TYR A 21 29.01 0.40 -4.42
N VAL A 22 28.20 0.15 -5.45
CA VAL A 22 28.28 0.84 -6.74
C VAL A 22 27.27 1.97 -6.81
N ASP A 23 26.11 1.82 -6.17
CA ASP A 23 25.11 2.87 -6.06
C ASP A 23 24.25 2.67 -4.80
N PRO A 24 24.06 3.70 -3.96
CA PRO A 24 24.84 4.93 -3.92
C PRO A 24 26.26 4.65 -3.44
N TYR A 25 27.26 5.17 -4.16
CA TYR A 25 28.68 5.07 -3.79
C TYR A 25 28.96 5.56 -2.37
N ALA A 26 28.18 6.53 -1.89
CA ALA A 26 28.28 7.07 -0.54
C ALA A 26 28.00 6.01 0.55
N GLY A 27 27.33 4.90 0.21
CA GLY A 27 26.98 3.84 1.17
C GLY A 27 26.21 4.34 2.39
N SER A 28 25.57 5.50 2.27
CA SER A 28 25.14 6.34 3.39
C SER A 28 23.78 5.97 3.95
N LYS A 29 23.62 6.22 5.26
CA LYS A 29 22.33 6.38 5.94
C LYS A 29 21.59 7.58 5.33
N GLY A 30 20.62 7.36 4.44
CA GLY A 30 19.76 8.47 4.01
C GLY A 30 19.08 8.37 2.65
N ASN A 31 19.29 7.30 1.88
CA ASN A 31 18.90 7.26 0.46
C ASN A 31 17.38 7.10 0.21
N SER A 32 16.55 7.18 1.25
CA SER A 32 15.11 7.01 1.15
C SER A 32 14.41 8.05 2.03
N ILE A 33 14.31 9.27 1.48
CA ILE A 33 13.48 10.34 2.05
C ILE A 33 12.06 10.10 1.54
N ARG A 34 11.16 9.71 2.44
CA ARG A 34 9.77 9.35 2.14
C ARG A 34 8.82 10.12 3.04
N TYR A 35 7.55 10.18 2.64
CA TYR A 35 6.47 10.76 3.44
C TYR A 35 6.64 12.25 3.78
N LEU A 36 7.27 13.02 2.89
CA LEU A 36 7.37 14.48 3.06
C LEU A 36 6.00 15.17 3.02
N SER A 37 5.01 14.53 2.40
CA SER A 37 3.63 14.99 2.37
C SER A 37 2.71 13.83 1.97
N VAL A 38 1.67 13.59 2.77
CA VAL A 38 0.57 12.65 2.50
C VAL A 38 -0.72 13.45 2.37
N ALA A 39 -1.50 13.19 1.32
CA ALA A 39 -2.78 13.85 1.10
C ALA A 39 -3.88 13.16 1.91
N PRO A 40 -4.64 13.89 2.75
CA PRO A 40 -5.82 13.33 3.41
C PRO A 40 -6.84 12.82 2.39
N ARG A 41 -7.39 11.63 2.60
CA ARG A 41 -8.23 10.96 1.60
C ARG A 41 -9.34 10.11 2.23
N THR A 42 -10.39 9.84 1.48
CA THR A 42 -11.44 8.86 1.83
C THR A 42 -11.06 7.45 1.39
N ASN A 43 -11.84 6.42 1.75
CA ASN A 43 -11.51 5.01 1.42
C ASN A 43 -11.78 4.64 -0.05
N ASP A 44 -12.37 5.55 -0.82
CA ASP A 44 -12.45 5.53 -2.28
C ASP A 44 -11.24 6.19 -2.97
N MET A 45 -10.20 6.56 -2.20
CA MET A 45 -8.97 7.22 -2.65
C MET A 45 -9.13 8.69 -3.10
N LYS A 46 -10.30 9.31 -2.91
CA LYS A 46 -10.51 10.73 -3.22
C LYS A 46 -9.84 11.63 -2.16
N VAL A 47 -9.19 12.70 -2.60
CA VAL A 47 -8.57 13.69 -1.70
C VAL A 47 -9.67 14.51 -1.01
N VAL A 48 -9.56 14.66 0.31
CA VAL A 48 -10.51 15.45 1.10
C VAL A 48 -10.35 16.94 0.78
N GLY A 49 -11.47 17.61 0.53
CA GLY A 49 -11.50 19.05 0.23
C GLY A 49 -11.21 19.43 -1.22
N VAL A 50 -11.10 18.45 -2.13
CA VAL A 50 -10.91 18.70 -3.57
C VAL A 50 -11.87 17.81 -4.37
N ASP A 51 -12.59 18.41 -5.32
CA ASP A 51 -13.72 17.74 -5.96
C ASP A 51 -13.34 16.63 -6.95
N ASN A 52 -12.23 16.77 -7.66
CA ASN A 52 -11.84 15.92 -8.79
C ASN A 52 -10.42 15.36 -8.68
N LEU A 53 -9.87 15.26 -7.45
CA LEU A 53 -8.52 14.77 -7.21
C LEU A 53 -8.53 13.46 -6.44
N PHE A 54 -7.82 12.46 -6.96
CA PHE A 54 -7.54 11.19 -6.31
C PHE A 54 -6.04 11.06 -6.03
N CYS A 55 -5.68 10.32 -4.99
CA CYS A 55 -4.29 10.04 -4.66
C CYS A 55 -4.06 8.54 -4.46
N ALA A 56 -2.84 8.07 -4.70
CA ALA A 56 -2.47 6.68 -4.58
C ALA A 56 -1.03 6.50 -4.07
N GLY A 57 -0.66 5.26 -3.78
CA GLY A 57 0.66 4.90 -3.26
C GLY A 57 1.02 5.70 -2.02
N GLU A 58 2.30 6.01 -1.85
CA GLU A 58 2.81 6.73 -0.69
C GLU A 58 2.21 8.13 -0.49
N LYS A 59 1.60 8.70 -1.53
CA LYS A 59 0.91 10.00 -1.41
C LYS A 59 -0.43 9.87 -0.71
N SER A 60 -1.02 8.67 -0.71
CA SER A 60 -2.35 8.37 -0.16
C SER A 60 -2.34 7.75 1.24
N GLY A 61 -1.15 7.46 1.76
CA GLY A 61 -0.97 6.87 3.09
C GLY A 61 0.48 6.50 3.37
N LEU A 62 0.79 6.12 4.60
CA LEU A 62 2.12 5.65 5.02
C LEU A 62 2.42 4.21 4.56
N PHE A 63 2.09 3.93 3.30
CA PHE A 63 2.25 2.62 2.68
C PHE A 63 3.70 2.32 2.33
N VAL A 64 4.10 1.06 2.48
CA VAL A 64 5.44 0.57 2.10
C VAL A 64 5.32 -0.62 1.17
N GLY A 65 5.56 -0.40 -0.13
CA GLY A 65 5.72 -1.49 -1.10
C GLY A 65 5.02 -1.22 -2.43
N HIS A 66 5.42 -2.01 -3.43
CA HIS A 66 4.88 -1.90 -4.79
C HIS A 66 3.42 -2.36 -4.84
N THR A 67 3.07 -3.41 -4.09
CA THR A 67 1.73 -3.99 -4.06
C THR A 67 0.72 -2.96 -3.55
N GLU A 68 1.03 -2.25 -2.47
CA GLU A 68 0.18 -1.22 -1.89
C GLU A 68 -0.01 -0.06 -2.89
N ALA A 69 1.05 0.34 -3.60
CA ALA A 69 0.98 1.35 -4.63
C ALA A 69 0.12 0.93 -5.82
N ILE A 70 0.23 -0.32 -6.27
CA ILE A 70 -0.60 -0.88 -7.34
C ILE A 70 -2.06 -0.95 -6.90
N CYS A 71 -2.35 -1.52 -5.73
CA CYS A 71 -3.72 -1.67 -5.24
C CYS A 71 -4.45 -0.33 -5.08
N THR A 72 -3.79 0.64 -4.44
CA THR A 72 -4.36 1.99 -4.27
C THR A 72 -4.44 2.75 -5.60
N GLY A 73 -3.46 2.58 -6.49
CA GLY A 73 -3.44 3.19 -7.82
C GLY A 73 -4.57 2.69 -8.72
N SER A 74 -4.79 1.38 -8.76
CA SER A 74 -5.88 0.77 -9.51
C SER A 74 -7.25 1.26 -9.02
N LEU A 75 -7.45 1.32 -7.71
CA LEU A 75 -8.72 1.83 -7.14
C LEU A 75 -8.91 3.32 -7.43
N ALA A 76 -7.87 4.14 -7.23
CA ALA A 76 -7.91 5.58 -7.50
C ALA A 76 -8.21 5.88 -8.97
N GLY A 77 -7.54 5.18 -9.90
CA GLY A 77 -7.78 5.33 -11.34
C GLY A 77 -9.19 4.90 -11.74
N HIS A 78 -9.66 3.76 -11.24
CA HIS A 78 -11.04 3.30 -11.46
C HIS A 78 -12.07 4.33 -10.97
N ASN A 79 -11.88 4.85 -9.76
CA ASN A 79 -12.78 5.83 -9.19
C ASN A 79 -12.71 7.19 -9.86
N ALA A 80 -11.56 7.60 -10.40
CA ALA A 80 -11.45 8.81 -11.20
C ALA A 80 -12.34 8.76 -12.45
N VAL A 81 -12.37 7.61 -13.15
CA VAL A 81 -13.26 7.40 -14.30
C VAL A 81 -14.72 7.36 -13.87
N ARG A 82 -15.04 6.60 -12.80
CA ARG A 82 -16.41 6.54 -12.26
C ARG A 82 -16.96 7.91 -11.87
N LEU A 83 -16.13 8.75 -11.25
CA LEU A 83 -16.50 10.12 -10.89
C LEU A 83 -16.87 10.93 -12.13
N MET A 84 -16.05 10.87 -13.18
CA MET A 84 -16.29 11.59 -14.45
C MET A 84 -17.64 11.16 -15.06
N MET A 85 -17.96 9.87 -14.97
CA MET A 85 -19.21 9.30 -15.48
C MET A 85 -20.44 9.55 -14.58
N GLY A 86 -20.30 10.24 -13.45
CA GLY A 86 -21.40 10.43 -12.48
C GLY A 86 -21.82 9.16 -11.75
N MET A 87 -20.96 8.13 -11.73
CA MET A 87 -21.21 6.87 -11.04
C MET A 87 -20.77 6.94 -9.58
N HIS A 88 -21.39 6.13 -8.72
CA HIS A 88 -20.92 5.95 -7.34
C HIS A 88 -19.49 5.39 -7.32
N LEU A 89 -18.63 5.97 -6.48
CA LEU A 89 -17.26 5.52 -6.29
C LEU A 89 -17.22 4.15 -5.59
N LEU A 90 -16.25 3.33 -5.98
CA LEU A 90 -16.02 2.03 -5.37
C LEU A 90 -15.23 2.19 -4.07
N ILE A 91 -15.76 1.63 -2.98
CA ILE A 91 -15.03 1.44 -1.73
C ILE A 91 -14.85 -0.06 -1.54
N LEU A 92 -13.60 -0.51 -1.41
CA LEU A 92 -13.31 -1.91 -1.14
C LEU A 92 -13.61 -2.23 0.34
N PRO A 93 -14.36 -3.30 0.65
CA PRO A 93 -14.78 -3.60 2.01
C PRO A 93 -13.62 -4.12 2.87
N SER A 94 -13.65 -3.86 4.18
CA SER A 94 -12.63 -4.36 5.12
C SER A 94 -12.62 -5.88 5.31
N SER A 95 -13.55 -6.60 4.69
CA SER A 95 -13.54 -8.07 4.63
C SER A 95 -12.51 -8.63 3.64
N ILE A 96 -11.79 -7.77 2.89
CA ILE A 96 -10.69 -8.16 2.02
C ILE A 96 -9.42 -7.37 2.36
N ALA A 97 -8.25 -7.95 2.08
CA ALA A 97 -6.96 -7.37 2.47
C ALA A 97 -6.75 -5.94 1.97
N ILE A 98 -7.10 -5.65 0.70
CA ILE A 98 -6.92 -4.30 0.14
C ILE A 98 -7.84 -3.28 0.83
N GLY A 99 -9.12 -3.64 1.04
CA GLY A 99 -10.09 -2.76 1.67
C GLY A 99 -9.78 -2.50 3.14
N ASP A 100 -9.33 -3.51 3.88
CA ASP A 100 -8.89 -3.35 5.27
C ASP A 100 -7.62 -2.50 5.35
N LEU A 101 -6.63 -2.71 4.46
CA LEU A 101 -5.41 -1.88 4.42
C LEU A 101 -5.75 -0.40 4.26
N ILE A 102 -6.59 -0.08 3.27
CA ILE A 102 -6.97 1.30 2.96
C ILE A 102 -7.73 1.90 4.14
N SER A 103 -8.70 1.17 4.70
CA SER A 103 -9.52 1.67 5.81
C SER A 103 -8.71 1.85 7.09
N TYR A 104 -7.87 0.87 7.43
CA TYR A 104 -7.06 0.85 8.64
C TYR A 104 -5.98 1.93 8.62
N GLU A 105 -5.28 2.11 7.50
CA GLU A 105 -4.31 3.19 7.37
C GLU A 105 -4.99 4.56 7.52
N ASN A 106 -6.17 4.75 6.94
CA ASN A 106 -6.89 6.03 7.03
C ASN A 106 -7.27 6.36 8.48
N GLU A 107 -7.85 5.37 9.17
CA GLU A 107 -8.23 5.50 10.57
C GLU A 107 -7.01 5.86 11.43
N LYS A 108 -5.91 5.11 11.28
CA LYS A 108 -4.72 5.30 12.12
C LYS A 108 -3.98 6.59 11.82
N SER A 109 -3.94 7.04 10.56
CA SER A 109 -3.30 8.30 10.16
C SER A 109 -3.93 9.54 10.79
N SER A 110 -5.17 9.44 11.30
CA SER A 110 -5.78 10.50 12.13
C SER A 110 -5.05 10.73 13.47
N THR A 111 -4.38 9.69 14.00
CA THR A 111 -3.71 9.71 15.30
C THR A 111 -2.21 9.98 15.20
N ARG A 112 -1.61 10.52 16.27
CA ARG A 112 -0.16 10.77 16.34
C ARG A 112 0.65 9.48 16.26
N GLU A 113 0.18 8.40 16.88
CA GLU A 113 0.89 7.11 16.89
C GLU A 113 0.79 6.40 15.55
N GLY A 114 -0.39 6.40 14.89
CA GLY A 114 -0.53 5.83 13.55
C GLY A 114 0.36 6.52 12.51
N ARG A 115 0.59 7.83 12.65
CA ARG A 115 1.54 8.57 11.78
C ARG A 115 3.01 8.17 11.95
N LYS A 116 3.36 7.38 12.97
CA LYS A 116 4.71 6.82 13.16
C LYS A 116 4.84 5.41 12.58
N ASP A 117 3.74 4.79 12.19
CA ASP A 117 3.70 3.42 11.73
C ASP A 117 3.90 3.31 10.21
N ARG A 118 4.02 2.08 9.71
CA ARG A 118 4.11 1.75 8.29
C ARG A 118 3.13 0.62 7.98
N TYR A 119 2.37 0.82 6.91
CA TYR A 119 1.31 -0.10 6.53
C TYR A 119 1.73 -0.87 5.30
N THR A 120 1.87 -2.18 5.44
CA THR A 120 2.30 -3.05 4.35
C THR A 120 1.80 -4.48 4.53
N PHE A 121 1.51 -5.14 3.40
CA PHE A 121 1.18 -6.55 3.32
C PHE A 121 2.36 -7.47 3.67
N ALA A 122 3.58 -6.94 3.80
CA ALA A 122 4.81 -7.74 3.98
C ALA A 122 5.45 -7.60 5.37
N GLY A 123 4.85 -6.85 6.30
CA GLY A 123 5.37 -6.71 7.65
C GLY A 123 4.70 -5.62 8.50
N ALA A 124 5.40 -5.22 9.56
CA ALA A 124 4.95 -4.21 10.53
C ALA A 124 3.59 -4.54 11.17
N SER A 125 2.91 -3.52 11.71
CA SER A 125 1.65 -3.69 12.44
C SER A 125 0.52 -4.22 11.55
N TYR A 126 0.47 -3.79 10.29
CA TYR A 126 -0.60 -4.17 9.39
C TYR A 126 -0.54 -5.67 9.04
N PHE A 127 0.64 -6.23 8.77
CA PHE A 127 0.76 -7.66 8.49
C PHE A 127 0.26 -8.50 9.66
N LYS A 128 0.60 -8.11 10.90
CA LYS A 128 0.09 -8.78 12.11
C LYS A 128 -1.44 -8.71 12.18
N ARG A 129 -2.02 -7.54 11.95
CA ARG A 129 -3.48 -7.37 11.88
C ARG A 129 -4.11 -8.25 10.78
N MET A 130 -3.52 -8.28 9.60
CA MET A 130 -4.00 -9.07 8.47
C MET A 130 -4.04 -10.57 8.82
N GLN A 131 -3.04 -11.06 9.57
CA GLN A 131 -3.04 -12.42 10.11
C GLN A 131 -4.13 -12.63 11.18
N GLU A 132 -4.26 -11.70 12.14
CA GLU A 132 -5.28 -11.76 13.20
C GLU A 132 -6.72 -11.76 12.65
N LEU A 133 -6.95 -11.08 11.53
CA LEU A 133 -8.24 -11.03 10.85
C LEU A 133 -8.51 -12.22 9.91
N GLY A 134 -7.55 -13.15 9.77
CA GLY A 134 -7.66 -14.25 8.79
C GLY A 134 -7.65 -13.77 7.32
N LEU A 135 -7.14 -12.56 7.08
CA LEU A 135 -7.06 -11.98 5.73
C LEU A 135 -5.83 -12.49 4.97
N TYR A 136 -4.78 -12.91 5.68
CA TYR A 136 -3.58 -13.49 5.09
C TYR A 136 -3.77 -14.97 4.76
N THR A 137 -3.83 -15.30 3.48
CA THR A 137 -3.85 -16.68 2.98
C THR A 137 -3.06 -16.74 1.66
N ILE A 138 -2.54 -17.93 1.34
CA ILE A 138 -1.93 -18.24 0.04
C ILE A 138 -2.80 -19.19 -0.78
N ASP A 139 -3.95 -19.62 -0.24
CA ASP A 139 -4.92 -20.43 -0.95
C ASP A 139 -5.68 -19.55 -1.95
N THR A 140 -5.38 -19.75 -3.24
CA THR A 140 -5.98 -18.97 -4.32
C THR A 140 -7.49 -19.22 -4.44
N ALA A 141 -7.97 -20.44 -4.13
CA ALA A 141 -9.38 -20.77 -4.21
C ALA A 141 -10.18 -20.05 -3.10
N GLU A 142 -9.61 -19.98 -1.89
CA GLU A 142 -10.19 -19.22 -0.78
C GLU A 142 -10.26 -17.72 -1.11
N ILE A 143 -9.19 -17.16 -1.69
CA ILE A 143 -9.14 -15.75 -2.11
C ILE A 143 -10.23 -15.49 -3.16
N GLU A 144 -10.30 -16.32 -4.21
CA GLU A 144 -11.30 -16.17 -5.26
C GLU A 144 -12.73 -16.24 -4.73
N ASP A 145 -13.04 -17.23 -3.88
CA ASP A 145 -14.36 -17.39 -3.28
C ASP A 145 -14.74 -16.17 -2.42
N ARG A 146 -13.80 -15.64 -1.64
CA ARG A 146 -14.00 -14.41 -0.85
C ARG A 146 -14.32 -13.20 -1.72
N ILE A 147 -13.61 -13.03 -2.84
CA ILE A 147 -13.84 -11.94 -3.79
C ILE A 147 -15.19 -12.09 -4.51
N LYS A 148 -15.52 -13.30 -4.98
CA LYS A 148 -16.80 -13.62 -5.66
C LYS A 148 -18.01 -13.39 -4.75
N LYS A 149 -17.94 -13.79 -3.48
CA LYS A 149 -19.01 -13.55 -2.48
C LYS A 149 -19.35 -12.08 -2.27
N LEU A 150 -18.43 -11.19 -2.61
CA LEU A 150 -18.61 -9.74 -2.51
C LEU A 150 -18.96 -9.08 -3.86
N ASN A 151 -19.14 -9.87 -4.93
CA ASN A 151 -19.33 -9.41 -6.30
C ASN A 151 -18.21 -8.44 -6.76
N LEU A 152 -16.98 -8.70 -6.30
CA LEU A 152 -15.79 -7.92 -6.65
C LEU A 152 -14.93 -8.61 -7.72
N ASP A 153 -15.34 -9.80 -8.18
CA ASP A 153 -14.66 -10.51 -9.24
C ASP A 153 -14.70 -9.69 -10.53
N ASN A 154 -13.52 -9.53 -11.15
CA ASN A 154 -13.33 -8.75 -12.38
C ASN A 154 -13.87 -7.31 -12.32
N ILE A 155 -14.04 -6.73 -11.12
CA ILE A 155 -14.65 -5.40 -10.93
C ILE A 155 -13.94 -4.28 -11.71
N PHE A 156 -12.64 -4.41 -11.93
CA PHE A 156 -11.84 -3.46 -12.70
C PHE A 156 -11.86 -3.73 -14.22
N GLU A 157 -12.34 -4.90 -14.65
CA GLU A 157 -12.50 -5.26 -16.06
C GLU A 157 -13.91 -4.94 -16.58
N GLN A 158 -14.85 -4.66 -15.68
CA GLN A 158 -16.22 -4.30 -16.04
C GLN A 158 -16.23 -3.03 -16.90
N LYS A 159 -16.76 -3.17 -18.11
CA LYS A 159 -16.99 -2.04 -19.00
C LYS A 159 -18.04 -1.12 -18.38
N LEU A 160 -17.66 0.12 -18.08
CA LEU A 160 -18.56 1.08 -17.43
C LEU A 160 -19.57 1.70 -18.42
N VAL A 161 -19.29 1.62 -19.73
CA VAL A 161 -20.14 2.01 -20.90
C VAL A 161 -19.72 1.24 -22.14
#